data_AF-A0A2Z3I4L3-F1
#
_entry.id   AF-A0A2Z3I4L3-F1
#
_cell.length_a   1.000
_cell.length_b   1.000
_cell.length_c   1.000
_cell.angle_alpha   90.00
_cell.angle_beta   90.00
_cell.angle_gamma   90.00
#
_symmetry.space_group_name_H-M   'P 1'
#
loop_
_entity.id
_entity.type
_entity.pdbx_description
1 polymer ?
#
loop_
_entity_poly.entity_id
_entity_poly.type
_entity_poly.pdbx_seq_one_letter_code
_entity_poly.pdbx_strand_id
1 'polypeptide(L)'
;MGEHNIRNFSINFGPQHPAAHGVLRLVLELDGEVVERVDPHIGLLHRGTEKLIEYKTYVQANPYFDRLDYVAPMNQEHAFCLATEKLLGITVPRRAQLIRVLYSEIGRLLSHLLNVTTQAMDVGALTPPLWGFEEREKLMIFYERASGARMHANYFRPGGVTMDLPPELVDDIEAFCDPFLKVLDDLDTLVIGNRIFKQRNVDIGVVSLDDAWKWGFSGVMVRGSGAAWDLRKSQPYECYEEMDFDIPVGRNGDNYDRQVIRMLEMRESVRIMRQCITKLRAPDGQGPVSTLDGKVAPPSRKDMKRSMEALIHHFKLYTEGFHVPAGEVYAAVEAPKGEFGVYLVADGTNKPYRCKIRAPGFAHLQAMDFMCRGHMLADVAGILGSLDIVFGEVDR
;
A
#
# COMPACT_ATOMS: atom_id res chain seq x y z
N MET A 1 -35.86 25.79 36.82
CA MET A 1 -35.39 24.69 35.96
C MET A 1 -33.92 24.96 35.69
N GLY A 2 -33.04 24.38 36.51
CA GLY A 2 -31.60 24.54 36.31
C GLY A 2 -31.21 23.74 35.08
N GLU A 3 -30.50 24.38 34.14
CA GLU A 3 -29.76 23.69 33.09
C GLU A 3 -28.86 22.66 33.78
N HIS A 4 -29.24 21.38 33.71
CA HIS A 4 -28.30 20.31 33.97
C HIS A 4 -27.21 20.48 32.91
N ASN A 5 -26.05 21.01 33.30
CA ASN A 5 -24.86 21.10 32.47
C ASN A 5 -24.66 19.75 31.78
N ILE A 6 -24.88 19.72 30.46
CA ILE A 6 -24.51 18.61 29.58
C ILE A 6 -23.00 18.48 29.76
N ARG A 7 -22.57 17.46 30.49
CA ARG A 7 -21.17 17.26 30.83
C ARG A 7 -20.65 16.21 29.87
N ASN A 8 -20.04 16.66 28.79
CA ASN A 8 -19.43 15.78 27.81
C ASN A 8 -18.40 14.88 28.51
N PHE A 9 -18.53 13.58 28.32
CA PHE A 9 -17.62 12.59 28.91
C PHE A 9 -16.43 12.41 27.97
N SER A 10 -15.24 12.75 28.43
CA SER A 10 -14.01 12.48 27.69
C SER A 10 -13.51 11.06 27.97
N ILE A 11 -13.44 10.22 26.94
CA ILE A 11 -12.88 8.87 27.02
C ILE A 11 -11.61 8.80 26.19
N ASN A 12 -10.57 8.18 26.75
CA ASN A 12 -9.33 7.91 26.03
C ASN A 12 -9.36 6.48 25.48
N PHE A 13 -9.41 6.36 24.16
CA PHE A 13 -9.37 5.08 23.47
C PHE A 13 -7.93 4.81 23.02
N GLY A 14 -7.26 3.86 23.68
CA GLY A 14 -5.85 3.53 23.46
C GLY A 14 -4.89 4.19 24.47
N PRO A 15 -3.56 4.03 24.30
CA PRO A 15 -2.89 3.51 23.11
C PRO A 15 -2.96 1.99 22.96
N GLN A 16 -3.26 1.25 24.03
CA GLN A 16 -3.42 -0.20 23.99
C GLN A 16 -4.91 -0.55 23.89
N HIS A 17 -5.39 -0.81 22.68
CA HIS A 17 -6.74 -1.30 22.42
C HIS A 17 -6.74 -2.23 21.18
N PRO A 18 -7.43 -3.38 21.19
CA PRO A 18 -7.42 -4.32 20.06
C PRO A 18 -7.84 -3.68 18.72
N ALA A 19 -8.93 -2.92 18.73
CA ALA A 19 -9.43 -2.26 17.52
C ALA A 19 -8.57 -1.07 17.04
N ALA A 20 -7.57 -0.64 17.82
CA ALA A 20 -6.65 0.41 17.40
C ALA A 20 -5.53 -0.09 16.47
N HIS A 21 -5.43 -1.41 16.22
CA HIS A 21 -4.47 -2.05 15.30
C HIS A 21 -3.05 -1.48 15.35
N GLY A 22 -2.52 -1.31 16.57
CA GLY A 22 -1.21 -0.72 16.80
C GLY A 22 -1.26 0.26 17.95
N VAL A 23 -0.72 1.46 17.72
CA VAL A 23 -0.56 2.50 18.74
C VAL A 23 -1.29 3.77 18.30
N LEU A 24 -2.58 3.84 18.61
CA LEU A 24 -3.40 5.02 18.38
C LEU A 24 -4.05 5.46 19.68
N ARG A 25 -3.98 6.75 19.97
CA ARG A 25 -4.69 7.37 21.09
C ARG A 25 -5.77 8.29 20.54
N LEU A 26 -7.03 7.89 20.63
CA LEU A 26 -8.17 8.75 20.29
C LEU A 26 -8.76 9.34 21.58
N VAL A 27 -8.79 10.66 21.68
CA VAL A 27 -9.54 11.34 22.75
C VAL A 27 -10.93 11.64 22.20
N LEU A 28 -11.93 10.95 22.74
CA LEU A 28 -13.33 11.05 22.32
C LEU A 28 -14.10 11.89 23.33
N GLU A 29 -14.84 12.88 22.87
CA GLU A 29 -15.86 13.59 23.66
C GLU A 29 -17.22 13.01 23.30
N LEU A 30 -17.89 12.43 24.29
CA LEU A 30 -19.16 11.74 24.12
C LEU A 30 -20.29 12.49 24.83
N ASP A 31 -21.44 12.59 24.17
CA ASP A 31 -22.73 12.87 24.82
C ASP A 31 -23.53 11.56 24.91
N GLY A 32 -23.47 10.94 26.09
CA GLY A 32 -23.96 9.57 26.28
C GLY A 32 -23.18 8.55 25.44
N GLU A 33 -23.82 8.00 24.41
CA GLU A 33 -23.22 7.04 23.46
C GLU A 33 -22.78 7.68 22.15
N VAL A 34 -23.20 8.92 21.87
CA VAL A 34 -22.97 9.63 20.61
C VAL A 34 -21.65 10.40 20.68
N VAL A 35 -20.84 10.27 19.64
CA VAL A 35 -19.56 10.96 19.51
C VAL A 35 -19.77 12.38 18.99
N GLU A 36 -19.37 13.38 19.79
CA GLU A 36 -19.41 14.79 19.38
C GLU A 36 -18.08 15.27 18.78
N ARG A 37 -16.96 14.80 19.34
CA ARG A 37 -15.62 15.18 18.87
C ARG A 37 -14.64 14.04 19.00
N VAL A 38 -13.76 13.89 18.01
CA VAL A 38 -12.64 12.96 18.03
C VAL A 38 -11.34 13.71 17.82
N ASP A 39 -10.38 13.52 18.72
CA ASP A 39 -9.02 14.05 18.56
C ASP A 39 -8.01 12.88 18.45
N PRO A 40 -7.54 12.55 17.24
CA PRO A 40 -6.56 11.49 17.03
C PRO A 40 -5.14 11.98 17.34
N HIS A 41 -4.61 11.57 18.50
CA HIS A 41 -3.20 11.76 18.85
C HIS A 41 -2.33 10.70 18.17
N ILE A 42 -1.53 11.16 17.22
CA ILE A 42 -0.54 10.38 16.47
C ILE A 42 0.89 10.72 16.91
N GLY A 43 1.90 10.06 16.31
CA GLY A 43 3.32 10.29 16.59
C GLY A 43 3.94 9.28 17.57
N LEU A 44 3.16 8.31 18.06
CA LEU A 44 3.65 7.28 18.97
C LEU A 44 4.63 6.32 18.27
N LEU A 45 4.54 6.18 16.94
CA LEU A 45 5.46 5.38 16.12
C LEU A 45 6.37 6.25 15.25
N HIS A 46 6.52 7.55 15.55
CA HIS A 46 7.35 8.43 14.75
C HIS A 46 8.84 8.10 14.95
N ARG A 47 9.52 7.77 13.85
CA ARG A 47 10.92 7.30 13.86
C ARG A 47 11.90 8.29 13.21
N GLY A 48 11.42 9.46 12.75
CA GLY A 48 12.24 10.42 12.01
C GLY A 48 12.75 9.83 10.69
N THR A 49 11.91 9.06 9.99
CA THR A 49 12.29 8.31 8.78
C THR A 49 12.77 9.24 7.68
N GLU A 50 12.03 10.34 7.43
CA GLU A 50 12.40 11.35 6.44
C GLU A 50 13.78 11.96 6.75
N LYS A 51 14.10 12.17 8.03
CA LYS A 51 15.39 12.70 8.46
C LYS A 51 16.52 11.69 8.31
N LEU A 52 16.26 10.42 8.59
CA LEU A 52 17.25 9.36 8.38
C LEU A 52 17.59 9.19 6.90
N ILE A 53 16.60 9.33 6.01
CA ILE A 53 16.80 9.24 4.55
C ILE A 53 17.80 10.30 4.06
N GLU A 54 17.75 11.54 4.57
CA GLU A 54 18.69 12.63 4.20
C GLU A 54 20.17 12.27 4.44
N TYR A 55 20.47 11.38 5.40
CA TYR A 55 21.85 10.98 5.71
C TYR A 55 22.33 9.74 4.94
N LYS A 56 21.44 9.06 4.21
CA LYS A 56 21.70 7.79 3.52
C LYS A 56 21.73 7.97 2.00
N THR A 57 22.40 7.06 1.30
CA THR A 57 22.35 7.03 -0.18
C THR A 57 21.02 6.48 -0.67
N TYR A 58 20.68 6.70 -1.94
CA TYR A 58 19.41 6.21 -2.53
C TYR A 58 19.18 4.70 -2.32
N VAL A 59 20.21 3.88 -2.53
CA VAL A 59 20.13 2.41 -2.33
C VAL A 59 19.95 2.05 -0.84
N GLN A 60 20.61 2.79 0.05
CA GLN A 60 20.47 2.59 1.50
C GLN A 60 19.13 3.11 2.05
N ALA A 61 18.51 4.07 1.34
CA ALA A 61 17.23 4.66 1.72
C ALA A 61 16.03 3.76 1.36
N ASN A 62 16.15 2.92 0.33
CA ASN A 62 15.07 2.07 -0.16
C ASN A 62 14.37 1.22 0.94
N PRO A 63 15.10 0.54 1.86
CA PRO A 63 14.46 -0.27 2.92
C PRO A 63 13.66 0.52 3.96
N TYR A 64 13.73 1.86 3.97
CA TYR A 64 12.83 2.65 4.80
C TYR A 64 11.40 2.59 4.28
N PHE A 65 11.20 2.54 2.95
CA PHE A 65 9.87 2.49 2.33
C PHE A 65 9.15 1.18 2.63
N ASP A 66 9.87 0.06 2.65
CA ASP A 66 9.38 -1.26 3.09
C ASP A 66 8.78 -1.28 4.51
N ARG A 67 9.22 -0.34 5.35
CA ARG A 67 8.90 -0.32 6.79
C ARG A 67 7.86 0.73 7.16
N LEU A 68 7.37 1.49 6.17
CA LEU A 68 6.28 2.45 6.37
C LEU A 68 4.97 1.68 6.43
N ASP A 69 4.52 1.19 5.28
CA ASP A 69 3.42 0.24 5.20
C ASP A 69 3.97 -1.18 5.15
N TYR A 70 4.06 -1.81 6.32
CA TYR A 70 4.58 -3.17 6.45
C TYR A 70 3.66 -4.24 5.84
N VAL A 71 2.46 -3.85 5.38
CA VAL A 71 1.47 -4.76 4.79
C VAL A 71 1.71 -4.93 3.30
N ALA A 72 2.05 -3.84 2.59
CA ALA A 72 2.34 -3.82 1.16
C ALA A 72 3.72 -3.19 0.86
N PRO A 73 4.83 -3.79 1.35
CA PRO A 73 6.16 -3.18 1.30
C PRO A 73 6.64 -2.86 -0.12
N MET A 74 6.48 -3.80 -1.06
CA MET A 74 6.91 -3.62 -2.45
C MET A 74 6.20 -2.47 -3.17
N ASN A 75 4.92 -2.20 -2.85
CA ASN A 75 4.19 -1.06 -3.44
C ASN A 75 4.80 0.28 -2.97
N GLN A 76 5.35 0.32 -1.76
CA GLN A 76 6.03 1.49 -1.21
C GLN A 76 7.43 1.68 -1.83
N GLU A 77 8.20 0.58 -1.98
CA GLU A 77 9.48 0.60 -2.71
C GLU A 77 9.27 1.12 -4.14
N HIS A 78 8.18 0.70 -4.78
CA HIS A 78 7.88 1.04 -6.17
C HIS A 78 7.77 2.56 -6.36
N ALA A 79 7.08 3.26 -5.46
CA ALA A 79 6.94 4.71 -5.53
C ALA A 79 8.30 5.44 -5.45
N PHE A 80 9.18 4.99 -4.56
CA PHE A 80 10.52 5.54 -4.42
C PHE A 80 11.42 5.23 -5.62
N CYS A 81 11.33 4.01 -6.14
CA CYS A 81 12.05 3.60 -7.35
C CYS A 81 11.61 4.44 -8.56
N LEU A 82 10.30 4.62 -8.77
CA LEU A 82 9.76 5.46 -9.84
C LEU A 82 10.19 6.93 -9.71
N ALA A 83 10.17 7.49 -8.50
CA ALA A 83 10.67 8.85 -8.26
C ALA A 83 12.15 8.97 -8.67
N THR A 84 12.99 8.02 -8.22
CA THR A 84 14.42 8.01 -8.52
C THR A 84 14.69 7.80 -10.02
N GLU A 85 13.95 6.92 -10.67
CA GLU A 85 14.05 6.63 -12.10
C GLU A 85 13.66 7.82 -12.97
N LYS A 86 12.62 8.57 -12.59
CA LYS A 86 12.21 9.81 -13.26
C LYS A 86 13.29 10.89 -13.16
N LEU A 87 13.98 11.03 -12.04
CA LEU A 87 15.09 11.99 -11.90
C LEU A 87 16.34 11.56 -12.69
N LEU A 88 16.59 10.25 -12.78
CA LEU A 88 17.70 9.71 -13.56
C LEU A 88 17.42 9.69 -15.07
N GLY A 89 16.16 9.82 -15.49
CA GLY A 89 15.77 9.76 -16.91
C GLY A 89 15.95 8.37 -17.54
N ILE A 90 15.91 7.30 -16.74
CA ILE A 90 16.14 5.93 -17.18
C ILE A 90 14.81 5.18 -17.39
N THR A 91 14.74 4.42 -18.46
CA THR A 91 13.62 3.51 -18.73
C THR A 91 13.95 2.10 -18.24
N VAL A 92 13.12 1.57 -17.35
CA VAL A 92 13.25 0.21 -16.81
C VAL A 92 12.94 -0.84 -17.89
N PRO A 93 13.67 -1.96 -17.95
CA PRO A 93 13.39 -3.03 -18.91
C PRO A 93 11.99 -3.61 -18.79
N ARG A 94 11.48 -4.13 -19.91
CA ARG A 94 10.11 -4.65 -20.00
C ARG A 94 9.80 -5.78 -19.02
N ARG A 95 10.72 -6.74 -18.88
CA ARG A 95 10.57 -7.85 -17.93
C ARG A 95 10.48 -7.36 -16.49
N ALA A 96 11.31 -6.39 -16.12
CA ALA A 96 11.32 -5.80 -14.78
C ALA A 96 10.01 -5.08 -14.46
N GLN A 97 9.43 -4.35 -15.42
CA GLN A 97 8.10 -3.74 -15.28
C GLN A 97 7.01 -4.81 -15.04
N LEU A 98 7.00 -5.89 -15.81
CA LEU A 98 6.02 -6.98 -15.63
C LEU A 98 6.14 -7.64 -14.25
N ILE A 99 7.37 -7.87 -13.77
CA ILE A 99 7.63 -8.42 -12.43
C ILE A 99 7.14 -7.44 -11.35
N ARG A 100 7.40 -6.14 -11.51
CA ARG A 100 6.96 -5.12 -10.56
C ARG A 100 5.46 -5.00 -10.48
N VAL A 101 4.76 -5.03 -11.62
CA VAL A 101 3.29 -5.05 -11.65
C VAL A 101 2.75 -6.33 -11.00
N LEU A 102 3.31 -7.50 -11.33
CA LEU A 102 2.90 -8.77 -10.71
C LEU A 102 2.99 -8.72 -9.18
N TYR A 103 4.12 -8.28 -8.64
CA TYR A 103 4.32 -8.17 -7.20
C TYR A 103 3.56 -7.01 -6.56
N SER A 104 3.28 -5.93 -7.29
CA SER A 104 2.43 -4.83 -6.81
C SER A 104 0.97 -5.29 -6.64
N GLU A 105 0.47 -6.17 -7.50
CA GLU A 105 -0.86 -6.78 -7.35
C GLU A 105 -0.88 -7.87 -6.27
N ILE A 106 0.19 -8.64 -6.08
CA ILE A 106 0.32 -9.52 -4.90
C ILE A 106 0.30 -8.69 -3.60
N GLY A 107 1.03 -7.57 -3.56
CA GLY A 107 0.99 -6.62 -2.44
C GLY A 107 -0.40 -6.05 -2.19
N ARG A 108 -1.18 -5.83 -3.26
CA ARG A 108 -2.59 -5.41 -3.18
C ARG A 108 -3.49 -6.48 -2.57
N LEU A 109 -3.36 -7.74 -3.00
CA LEU A 109 -4.04 -8.88 -2.38
C LEU A 109 -3.69 -9.01 -0.90
N LEU A 110 -2.40 -8.94 -0.56
CA LEU A 110 -1.94 -8.98 0.83
C LEU A 110 -2.55 -7.88 1.69
N SER A 111 -2.68 -6.66 1.16
CA SER A 111 -3.28 -5.54 1.90
C SER A 111 -4.78 -5.69 2.09
N HIS A 112 -5.51 -5.99 1.01
CA HIS A 112 -6.97 -6.12 1.09
C HIS A 112 -7.40 -7.33 1.93
N LEU A 113 -6.69 -8.46 1.84
CA LEU A 113 -6.95 -9.61 2.72
C LEU A 113 -6.77 -9.26 4.19
N LEU A 114 -5.74 -8.48 4.53
CA LEU A 114 -5.56 -8.03 5.92
C LEU A 114 -6.72 -7.11 6.33
N ASN A 115 -7.04 -6.10 5.52
CA ASN A 115 -8.07 -5.13 5.84
C ASN A 115 -9.45 -5.77 6.01
N VAL A 116 -9.95 -6.47 4.98
CA VAL A 116 -11.31 -7.04 4.98
C VAL A 116 -11.50 -7.97 6.19
N THR A 117 -10.47 -8.78 6.49
CA THR A 117 -10.56 -9.73 7.60
C THR A 117 -10.40 -9.08 8.97
N THR A 118 -9.49 -8.11 9.12
CA THR A 118 -9.29 -7.40 10.40
C THR A 118 -10.45 -6.47 10.72
N GLN A 119 -11.03 -5.78 9.74
CA GLN A 119 -12.25 -5.01 9.97
C GLN A 119 -13.41 -5.94 10.36
N ALA A 120 -13.53 -7.12 9.73
CA ALA A 120 -14.51 -8.10 10.16
C ALA A 120 -14.28 -8.53 11.63
N MET A 121 -13.02 -8.69 12.06
CA MET A 121 -12.64 -8.96 13.44
C MET A 121 -13.04 -7.84 14.41
N ASP A 122 -12.83 -6.57 14.02
CA ASP A 122 -13.21 -5.41 14.84
C ASP A 122 -14.72 -5.30 15.06
N VAL A 123 -15.50 -5.72 14.05
CA VAL A 123 -16.96 -5.80 14.13
C VAL A 123 -17.42 -7.06 14.91
N GLY A 124 -16.53 -8.04 15.11
CA GLY A 124 -16.74 -9.21 15.98
C GLY A 124 -16.68 -10.58 15.28
N ALA A 125 -16.39 -10.64 13.97
CA ALA A 125 -16.26 -11.90 13.23
C ALA A 125 -14.84 -12.48 13.33
N LEU A 126 -14.69 -13.60 14.02
CA LEU A 126 -13.38 -14.20 14.32
C LEU A 126 -12.86 -15.19 13.26
N THR A 127 -13.75 -15.77 12.46
CA THR A 127 -13.39 -16.77 11.44
C THR A 127 -12.65 -16.18 10.22
N PRO A 128 -13.08 -15.04 9.64
CA PRO A 128 -12.45 -14.50 8.43
C PRO A 128 -10.94 -14.25 8.53
N PRO A 129 -10.38 -13.70 9.63
CA PRO A 129 -8.93 -13.57 9.80
C PRO A 129 -8.16 -14.88 9.62
N LEU A 130 -8.67 -15.98 10.15
CA LEU A 130 -7.97 -17.27 10.10
C LEU A 130 -7.89 -17.79 8.65
N TRP A 131 -8.99 -17.67 7.90
CA TRP A 131 -9.02 -18.08 6.48
C TRP A 131 -8.17 -17.15 5.61
N GLY A 132 -8.31 -15.83 5.81
CA GLY A 132 -7.50 -14.87 5.05
C GLY A 132 -6.01 -14.99 5.34
N PHE A 133 -5.61 -15.28 6.57
CA PHE A 133 -4.19 -15.39 6.93
C PHE A 133 -3.52 -16.64 6.36
N GLU A 134 -4.27 -17.73 6.12
CA GLU A 134 -3.75 -18.88 5.38
C GLU A 134 -3.36 -18.48 3.95
N GLU A 135 -4.23 -17.75 3.24
CA GLU A 135 -3.93 -17.26 1.90
C GLU A 135 -2.79 -16.22 1.89
N ARG A 136 -2.73 -15.35 2.91
CA ARG A 136 -1.59 -14.42 3.07
C ARG A 136 -0.28 -15.17 3.29
N GLU A 137 -0.27 -16.29 4.01
CA GLU A 137 0.92 -17.11 4.21
C GLU A 137 1.45 -17.66 2.88
N LYS A 138 0.55 -18.15 2.01
CA LYS A 138 0.91 -18.62 0.65
C LYS A 138 1.55 -17.50 -0.17
N LEU A 139 1.00 -16.28 -0.10
CA LEU A 139 1.58 -15.11 -0.76
C LEU A 139 2.94 -14.70 -0.17
N MET A 140 3.13 -14.81 1.15
CA MET A 140 4.43 -14.54 1.80
C MET A 140 5.51 -15.57 1.41
N ILE A 141 5.14 -16.81 1.10
CA ILE A 141 6.08 -17.81 0.55
C ILE A 141 6.58 -17.36 -0.84
N PHE A 142 5.75 -16.69 -1.65
CA PHE A 142 6.19 -16.11 -2.92
C PHE A 142 7.16 -14.94 -2.74
N TYR A 143 7.00 -14.16 -1.66
CA TYR A 143 7.96 -13.11 -1.28
C TYR A 143 9.30 -13.71 -0.87
N GLU A 144 9.26 -14.77 -0.04
CA GLU A 144 10.44 -15.48 0.42
C GLU A 144 11.22 -16.08 -0.76
N ARG A 145 10.54 -16.72 -1.72
CA ARG A 145 11.21 -17.33 -2.87
C ARG A 145 11.81 -16.33 -3.84
N ALA A 146 11.26 -15.11 -3.95
CA ALA A 146 11.83 -14.08 -4.82
C ALA A 146 12.94 -13.25 -4.17
N SER A 147 12.81 -12.93 -2.88
CA SER A 147 13.70 -11.99 -2.19
C SER A 147 14.57 -12.62 -1.10
N GLY A 148 14.17 -13.77 -0.56
CA GLY A 148 14.73 -14.39 0.64
C GLY A 148 14.11 -13.91 1.94
N ALA A 149 13.18 -12.95 1.91
CA ALA A 149 12.48 -12.44 3.08
C ALA A 149 10.96 -12.50 2.90
N ARG A 150 10.23 -12.74 4.00
CA ARG A 150 8.77 -12.93 3.97
C ARG A 150 7.95 -11.64 3.93
N MET A 151 8.49 -10.53 4.43
CA MET A 151 7.80 -9.23 4.48
C MET A 151 8.66 -8.14 3.85
N HIS A 152 9.71 -7.70 4.54
CA HIS A 152 10.61 -6.65 4.04
C HIS A 152 11.60 -7.22 3.02
N ALA A 153 11.27 -7.05 1.74
CA ALA A 153 11.94 -7.75 0.64
C ALA A 153 13.14 -6.99 0.08
N ASN A 154 13.18 -5.64 0.15
CA ASN A 154 14.17 -4.81 -0.54
C ASN A 154 14.38 -5.26 -2.01
N TYR A 155 13.29 -5.59 -2.70
CA TYR A 155 13.32 -6.34 -3.95
C TYR A 155 13.33 -5.40 -5.15
N PHE A 156 12.45 -4.39 -5.16
CA PHE A 156 12.49 -3.34 -6.17
C PHE A 156 13.65 -2.41 -5.85
N ARG A 157 14.42 -2.07 -6.87
CA ARG A 157 15.51 -1.10 -6.75
C ARG A 157 15.43 -0.10 -7.88
N PRO A 158 15.95 1.13 -7.70
CA PRO A 158 16.08 2.07 -8.80
C PRO A 158 16.82 1.41 -9.97
N GLY A 159 16.18 1.36 -11.15
CA GLY A 159 16.70 0.69 -12.34
C GLY A 159 16.19 -0.74 -12.57
N GLY A 160 15.19 -1.22 -11.82
CA GLY A 160 14.49 -2.48 -12.07
C GLY A 160 14.28 -3.34 -10.82
N VAL A 161 14.69 -4.59 -10.91
CA VAL A 161 14.49 -5.61 -9.86
C VAL A 161 15.83 -6.23 -9.48
N THR A 162 15.98 -6.61 -8.20
CA THR A 162 17.26 -7.12 -7.66
C THR A 162 17.68 -8.47 -8.26
N MET A 163 16.73 -9.41 -8.40
CA MET A 163 16.96 -10.77 -8.90
C MET A 163 15.79 -11.20 -9.78
N ASP A 164 16.05 -12.05 -10.77
CA ASP A 164 14.99 -12.61 -11.62
C ASP A 164 14.19 -13.70 -10.88
N LEU A 165 12.96 -13.93 -11.33
CA LEU A 165 12.08 -14.94 -10.78
C LEU A 165 12.50 -16.35 -11.25
N PRO A 166 12.57 -17.35 -10.35
CA PRO A 166 12.66 -18.74 -10.75
C PRO A 166 11.44 -19.13 -11.62
N PRO A 167 11.61 -19.92 -12.69
CA PRO A 167 10.49 -20.30 -13.57
C PRO A 167 9.39 -21.06 -12.82
N GLU A 168 9.77 -21.96 -11.91
CA GLU A 168 8.84 -22.71 -11.06
C GLU A 168 7.94 -21.79 -10.22
N LEU A 169 8.45 -20.63 -9.80
CA LEU A 169 7.67 -19.67 -9.01
C LEU A 169 6.52 -19.07 -9.83
N VAL A 170 6.72 -18.88 -11.13
CA VAL A 170 5.66 -18.36 -12.02
C VAL A 170 4.53 -19.36 -12.14
N ASP A 171 4.85 -20.65 -12.24
CA ASP A 171 3.87 -21.73 -12.30
C ASP A 171 3.09 -21.87 -10.99
N ASP A 172 3.77 -21.72 -9.85
CA ASP A 172 3.13 -21.78 -8.53
C ASP A 172 2.19 -20.58 -8.28
N ILE A 173 2.54 -19.38 -8.77
CA ILE A 173 1.67 -18.20 -8.69
C ILE A 173 0.43 -18.39 -9.58
N GLU A 174 0.58 -19.00 -10.76
CA GLU A 174 -0.56 -19.34 -11.61
C GLU A 174 -1.50 -20.34 -10.92
N ALA A 175 -0.94 -21.38 -10.30
CA ALA A 175 -1.70 -22.41 -9.57
C ALA A 175 -2.44 -21.85 -8.34
N PHE A 176 -1.95 -20.75 -7.75
CA PHE A 176 -2.63 -20.06 -6.64
C PHE A 176 -3.89 -19.30 -7.09
N CYS A 177 -3.94 -18.84 -8.34
CA CYS A 177 -5.00 -17.93 -8.79
C CYS A 177 -6.41 -18.56 -8.81
N ASP A 178 -6.55 -19.85 -9.13
CA ASP A 178 -7.87 -20.51 -9.20
C ASP A 178 -8.44 -20.87 -7.81
N PRO A 179 -7.67 -21.50 -6.89
CA PRO A 179 -8.15 -21.78 -5.54
C PRO A 179 -8.48 -20.50 -4.76
N PHE A 180 -7.69 -19.45 -4.94
CA PHE A 180 -7.88 -18.19 -4.22
C PHE A 180 -9.23 -17.53 -4.52
N LEU A 181 -9.71 -17.59 -5.77
CA LEU A 181 -11.03 -17.06 -6.12
C LEU A 181 -12.17 -17.77 -5.38
N LYS A 182 -12.04 -19.09 -5.14
CA LYS A 182 -13.03 -19.84 -4.35
C LYS A 182 -13.05 -19.37 -2.90
N VAL A 183 -11.88 -19.16 -2.30
CA VAL A 183 -11.77 -18.63 -0.94
C VAL A 183 -12.38 -17.22 -0.85
N LEU A 184 -12.18 -16.39 -1.88
CA LEU A 184 -12.84 -15.09 -1.95
C LEU A 184 -14.37 -15.19 -2.01
N ASP A 185 -14.91 -16.14 -2.77
CA ASP A 185 -16.36 -16.36 -2.85
C ASP A 185 -16.94 -16.87 -1.51
N ASP A 186 -16.19 -17.70 -0.79
CA ASP A 186 -16.55 -18.13 0.56
C ASP A 186 -16.53 -16.96 1.56
N LEU A 187 -15.53 -16.07 1.48
CA LEU A 187 -15.45 -14.84 2.29
C LEU A 187 -16.58 -13.85 1.96
N ASP A 188 -16.91 -13.68 0.69
CA ASP A 188 -18.00 -12.84 0.20
C ASP A 188 -19.35 -13.32 0.78
N THR A 189 -19.58 -14.63 0.74
CA THR A 189 -20.78 -15.27 1.30
C THR A 189 -20.88 -15.08 2.81
N LEU A 190 -19.77 -15.23 3.54
CA LEU A 190 -19.73 -15.16 5.00
C LEU A 190 -19.83 -13.72 5.55
N VAL A 191 -19.18 -12.76 4.89
CA VAL A 191 -19.00 -11.39 5.40
C VAL A 191 -19.93 -10.42 4.68
N ILE A 192 -19.78 -10.26 3.37
CA ILE A 192 -20.45 -9.22 2.59
C ILE A 192 -21.95 -9.51 2.43
N GLY A 193 -22.33 -10.79 2.27
CA GLY A 193 -23.72 -11.22 2.19
C GLY A 193 -24.47 -11.16 3.53
N ASN A 194 -23.75 -11.09 4.65
CA ASN A 194 -24.33 -11.23 5.98
C ASN A 194 -25.12 -9.98 6.41
N ARG A 195 -26.33 -10.22 6.93
CA ARG A 195 -27.20 -9.16 7.47
C ARG A 195 -26.55 -8.39 8.61
N ILE A 196 -25.85 -9.06 9.53
CA ILE A 196 -25.24 -8.41 10.70
C ILE A 196 -24.13 -7.46 10.24
N PHE A 197 -23.30 -7.91 9.30
CA PHE A 197 -22.22 -7.09 8.75
C PHE A 197 -22.76 -5.86 8.02
N LYS A 198 -23.86 -6.01 7.25
CA LYS A 198 -24.56 -4.87 6.63
C LYS A 198 -25.10 -3.90 7.67
N GLN A 199 -25.78 -4.39 8.70
CA GLN A 199 -26.31 -3.53 9.78
C GLN A 199 -25.23 -2.73 10.53
N ARG A 200 -23.97 -3.21 10.52
CA ARG A 200 -22.83 -2.57 11.19
C ARG A 200 -21.96 -1.69 10.29
N ASN A 201 -22.23 -1.62 8.99
CA ASN A 201 -21.40 -0.87 8.04
C ASN A 201 -22.20 0.00 7.05
N VAL A 202 -23.46 -0.35 6.77
CA VAL A 202 -24.34 0.46 5.92
C VAL A 202 -24.69 1.75 6.67
N ASP A 203 -24.68 2.88 5.96
CA ASP A 203 -24.95 4.22 6.48
C ASP A 203 -23.98 4.73 7.57
N ILE A 204 -22.83 4.08 7.75
CA ILE A 204 -21.80 4.49 8.72
C ILE A 204 -20.61 5.11 8.00
N GLY A 205 -20.14 6.26 8.50
CA GLY A 205 -18.97 6.94 7.96
C GLY A 205 -19.16 7.45 6.55
N VAL A 206 -20.38 7.89 6.20
CA VAL A 206 -20.74 8.36 4.86
C VAL A 206 -19.93 9.59 4.49
N VAL A 207 -19.28 9.54 3.33
CA VAL A 207 -18.47 10.64 2.80
C VAL A 207 -19.02 11.05 1.43
N SER A 208 -19.33 12.34 1.28
CA SER A 208 -19.73 12.91 -0.01
C SER A 208 -18.51 13.05 -0.92
N LEU A 209 -18.72 13.02 -2.24
CA LEU A 209 -17.63 13.17 -3.19
C LEU A 209 -16.89 14.51 -3.04
N ASP A 210 -17.64 15.60 -2.84
CA ASP A 210 -17.06 16.94 -2.67
C ASP A 210 -16.20 17.03 -1.41
N ASP A 211 -16.62 16.39 -0.32
CA ASP A 211 -15.86 16.39 0.92
C ASP A 211 -14.65 15.46 0.82
N ALA A 212 -14.75 14.33 0.12
CA ALA A 212 -13.60 13.46 -0.15
C ALA A 212 -12.45 14.24 -0.84
N TRP A 213 -12.78 15.11 -1.80
CA TRP A 213 -11.79 15.96 -2.46
C TRP A 213 -11.23 17.05 -1.55
N LYS A 214 -12.07 17.72 -0.75
CA LYS A 214 -11.61 18.77 0.19
C LYS A 214 -10.66 18.23 1.26
N TRP A 215 -10.93 17.03 1.78
CA TRP A 215 -10.08 16.36 2.76
C TRP A 215 -8.83 15.72 2.15
N GLY A 216 -8.72 15.70 0.81
CA GLY A 216 -7.57 15.12 0.12
C GLY A 216 -7.53 13.59 0.19
N PHE A 217 -8.69 12.93 0.29
CA PHE A 217 -8.79 11.49 0.23
C PHE A 217 -8.32 10.95 -1.13
N SER A 218 -7.91 9.68 -1.13
CA SER A 218 -7.51 8.95 -2.34
C SER A 218 -7.87 7.47 -2.23
N GLY A 219 -7.76 6.74 -3.33
CA GLY A 219 -7.99 5.30 -3.40
C GLY A 219 -9.43 4.88 -3.16
N VAL A 220 -9.59 3.82 -2.36
CA VAL A 220 -10.88 3.21 -2.02
C VAL A 220 -11.86 4.22 -1.41
N MET A 221 -11.38 5.24 -0.70
CA MET A 221 -12.22 6.28 -0.10
C MET A 221 -12.93 7.15 -1.15
N VAL A 222 -12.20 7.53 -2.20
CA VAL A 222 -12.73 8.32 -3.32
C VAL A 222 -13.61 7.46 -4.22
N ARG A 223 -13.18 6.22 -4.48
CA ARG A 223 -13.97 5.24 -5.25
C ARG A 223 -15.28 4.85 -4.56
N GLY A 224 -15.27 4.72 -3.23
CA GLY A 224 -16.46 4.46 -2.43
C GLY A 224 -17.50 5.57 -2.53
N SER A 225 -17.04 6.81 -2.67
CA SER A 225 -17.88 8.01 -2.76
C SER A 225 -18.40 8.29 -4.18
N GLY A 226 -18.13 7.43 -5.16
CA GLY A 226 -18.68 7.51 -6.52
C GLY A 226 -17.77 8.04 -7.61
N ALA A 227 -16.49 8.33 -7.33
CA ALA A 227 -15.54 8.76 -8.37
C ALA A 227 -14.75 7.59 -8.97
N ALA A 228 -14.75 7.49 -10.30
CA ALA A 228 -13.91 6.57 -11.06
C ALA A 228 -12.46 7.08 -11.16
N TRP A 229 -11.77 7.17 -10.03
CA TRP A 229 -10.38 7.65 -9.94
C TRP A 229 -9.44 6.52 -9.49
N ASP A 230 -8.49 6.17 -10.37
CA ASP A 230 -7.42 5.20 -10.12
C ASP A 230 -6.20 5.61 -10.95
N LEU A 231 -5.04 5.81 -10.32
CA LEU A 231 -3.82 6.24 -11.01
C LEU A 231 -3.35 5.22 -12.05
N ARG A 232 -3.65 3.93 -11.90
CA ARG A 232 -3.25 2.89 -12.85
C ARG A 232 -3.90 3.05 -14.23
N LYS A 233 -5.06 3.72 -14.30
CA LYS A 233 -5.74 4.05 -15.58
C LYS A 233 -5.58 5.52 -15.95
N SER A 234 -5.66 6.45 -15.00
CA SER A 234 -5.63 7.88 -15.29
C SER A 234 -4.22 8.40 -15.59
N GLN A 235 -3.20 7.87 -14.90
CA GLN A 235 -1.79 8.20 -15.06
C GLN A 235 -0.96 6.91 -15.07
N PRO A 236 -1.12 6.06 -16.09
CA PRO A 236 -0.53 4.74 -16.10
C PRO A 236 0.99 4.83 -15.96
N TYR A 237 1.53 3.99 -15.08
CA TYR A 237 2.95 3.76 -14.91
C TYR A 237 3.30 2.32 -15.28
N GLU A 238 4.56 2.10 -15.63
CA GLU A 238 5.06 0.80 -16.07
C GLU A 238 4.24 0.20 -17.23
N CYS A 239 3.64 -0.98 -17.04
CA CYS A 239 2.89 -1.70 -18.05
C CYS A 239 1.39 -1.82 -17.75
N TYR A 240 0.85 -1.01 -16.83
CA TYR A 240 -0.59 -1.02 -16.49
C TYR A 240 -1.49 -0.63 -17.67
N GLU A 241 -1.00 0.18 -18.60
CA GLU A 241 -1.74 0.63 -19.80
C GLU A 241 -2.19 -0.54 -20.68
N GLU A 242 -1.41 -1.61 -20.72
CA GLU A 242 -1.72 -2.78 -21.54
C GLU A 242 -2.51 -3.87 -20.80
N MET A 243 -2.85 -3.64 -19.53
CA MET A 243 -3.60 -4.59 -18.72
C MET A 243 -5.09 -4.26 -18.78
N ASP A 244 -5.90 -5.30 -18.99
CA ASP A 244 -7.35 -5.18 -19.06
C ASP A 244 -7.96 -5.52 -17.70
N PHE A 245 -8.49 -4.51 -17.04
CA PHE A 245 -9.13 -4.59 -15.73
C PHE A 245 -10.11 -3.44 -15.57
N ASP A 246 -11.11 -3.68 -14.71
CA ASP A 246 -12.19 -2.76 -14.42
C ASP A 246 -11.98 -2.06 -13.07
N ILE A 247 -12.46 -0.83 -12.92
CA ILE A 247 -12.36 -0.09 -11.64
C ILE A 247 -13.70 -0.21 -10.90
N PRO A 248 -13.75 -0.86 -9.73
CA PRO A 248 -14.95 -0.88 -8.91
C PRO A 248 -15.22 0.51 -8.29
N VAL A 249 -16.46 0.97 -8.39
CA VAL A 249 -16.91 2.27 -7.88
C VAL A 249 -18.16 2.08 -7.02
N GLY A 250 -18.16 2.68 -5.83
CA GLY A 250 -19.28 2.68 -4.88
C GLY A 250 -20.33 3.73 -5.24
N ARG A 251 -21.44 3.77 -4.52
CA ARG A 251 -22.53 4.74 -4.79
C ARG A 251 -22.85 5.61 -3.59
N ASN A 252 -22.78 5.06 -2.39
CA ASN A 252 -23.28 5.68 -1.18
C ASN A 252 -22.16 6.34 -0.36
N GLY A 253 -20.90 5.93 -0.54
CA GLY A 253 -19.77 6.47 0.24
C GLY A 253 -19.66 5.92 1.66
N ASP A 254 -20.41 4.87 1.99
CA ASP A 254 -20.42 4.22 3.30
C ASP A 254 -19.27 3.22 3.49
N ASN A 255 -19.13 2.71 4.71
CA ASN A 255 -18.12 1.71 5.02
C ASN A 255 -18.35 0.39 4.26
N TYR A 256 -19.60 0.04 3.97
CA TYR A 256 -19.95 -1.18 3.25
C TYR A 256 -19.46 -1.15 1.79
N ASP A 257 -19.72 -0.07 1.05
CA ASP A 257 -19.26 0.11 -0.33
C ASP A 257 -17.74 0.02 -0.42
N ARG A 258 -17.01 0.60 0.55
CA ARG A 258 -15.54 0.51 0.61
C ARG A 258 -15.05 -0.93 0.74
N GLN A 259 -15.75 -1.76 1.50
CA GLN A 259 -15.38 -3.18 1.65
C GLN A 259 -15.73 -4.01 0.42
N VAL A 260 -16.87 -3.74 -0.20
CA VAL A 260 -17.23 -4.38 -1.47
C VAL A 260 -16.21 -4.04 -2.56
N ILE A 261 -15.76 -2.77 -2.64
CA ILE A 261 -14.70 -2.35 -3.56
C ILE A 261 -13.42 -3.16 -3.34
N ARG A 262 -12.99 -3.37 -2.09
CA ARG A 262 -11.79 -4.18 -1.79
C ARG A 262 -11.93 -5.63 -2.23
N MET A 263 -13.11 -6.22 -2.04
CA MET A 263 -13.39 -7.58 -2.52
C MET A 263 -13.33 -7.68 -4.05
N LEU A 264 -13.86 -6.68 -4.75
CA LEU A 264 -13.80 -6.60 -6.22
C LEU A 264 -12.37 -6.32 -6.72
N GLU A 265 -11.63 -5.42 -6.06
CA GLU A 265 -10.23 -5.15 -6.39
C GLU A 265 -9.36 -6.40 -6.23
N MET A 266 -9.65 -7.29 -5.27
CA MET A 266 -8.95 -8.58 -5.18
C MET A 266 -9.23 -9.47 -6.40
N ARG A 267 -10.47 -9.52 -6.90
CA ARG A 267 -10.81 -10.28 -8.13
C ARG A 267 -10.10 -9.70 -9.35
N GLU A 268 -10.07 -8.37 -9.50
CA GLU A 268 -9.35 -7.70 -10.58
C GLU A 268 -7.82 -7.86 -10.47
N SER A 269 -7.27 -7.88 -9.25
CA SER A 269 -5.84 -8.14 -9.02
C SER A 269 -5.44 -9.52 -9.56
N VAL A 270 -6.27 -10.55 -9.30
CA VAL A 270 -6.05 -11.92 -9.83
C VAL A 270 -6.11 -11.93 -11.36
N ARG A 271 -7.03 -11.17 -11.96
CA ARG A 271 -7.13 -11.02 -13.43
C ARG A 271 -5.85 -10.40 -14.00
N ILE A 272 -5.32 -9.34 -13.38
CA ILE A 272 -4.06 -8.71 -13.78
C ILE A 272 -2.89 -9.69 -13.62
N MET A 273 -2.83 -10.45 -12.53
CA MET A 273 -1.77 -11.44 -12.30
C MET A 273 -1.71 -12.49 -13.42
N ARG A 274 -2.86 -13.03 -13.86
CA ARG A 274 -2.94 -13.98 -14.99
C ARG A 274 -2.44 -13.38 -16.30
N GLN A 275 -2.79 -12.12 -16.57
CA GLN A 275 -2.32 -11.41 -17.76
C GLN A 275 -0.80 -11.17 -17.69
N CYS A 276 -0.28 -10.81 -16.52
CA CYS A 276 1.16 -10.63 -16.30
C CYS A 276 1.92 -11.93 -16.53
N ILE A 277 1.44 -13.06 -16.00
CA ILE A 277 2.06 -14.39 -16.20
C ILE A 277 2.07 -14.76 -17.69
N THR A 278 0.95 -14.57 -18.38
CA THR A 278 0.86 -14.82 -19.82
C THR A 278 1.88 -13.99 -20.60
N LYS A 279 2.01 -12.70 -20.28
CA LYS A 279 2.99 -11.79 -20.91
C LYS A 279 4.44 -12.07 -20.50
N LEU A 280 4.68 -12.58 -19.29
CA LEU A 280 6.01 -12.99 -18.84
C LEU A 280 6.51 -14.24 -19.57
N ARG A 281 5.60 -15.14 -19.95
CA ARG A 281 5.90 -16.33 -20.78
C ARG A 281 6.09 -15.99 -22.25
N ALA A 282 5.46 -14.93 -22.74
CA ALA A 282 5.62 -14.45 -24.10
C ALA A 282 7.09 -14.06 -24.39
N PRO A 283 7.54 -14.14 -25.65
CA PRO A 283 8.92 -13.79 -26.03
C PRO A 283 9.27 -12.33 -25.68
N ASP A 284 8.29 -11.42 -25.72
CA ASP A 284 8.47 -10.00 -25.38
C ASP A 284 8.74 -9.77 -23.88
N GLY A 285 8.39 -10.73 -23.02
CA GLY A 285 8.66 -10.73 -21.58
C GLY A 285 10.01 -11.34 -21.20
N GLN A 286 10.76 -11.87 -22.16
CA GLN A 286 12.08 -12.43 -21.95
C GLN A 286 13.14 -11.34 -22.16
N GLY A 287 13.88 -11.01 -21.11
CA GLY A 287 14.82 -9.89 -21.15
C GLY A 287 15.54 -9.67 -19.82
N PRO A 288 16.38 -8.62 -19.72
CA PRO A 288 17.06 -8.29 -18.47
C PRO A 288 16.07 -7.76 -17.43
N VAL A 289 16.32 -8.08 -16.15
CA VAL A 289 15.51 -7.62 -15.01
C VAL A 289 16.00 -6.31 -14.38
N SER A 290 17.15 -5.83 -14.82
CA SER A 290 17.73 -4.56 -14.41
C SER A 290 18.24 -3.81 -15.65
N THR A 291 18.30 -2.49 -15.53
CA THR A 291 18.92 -1.63 -16.55
C THR A 291 20.32 -2.13 -16.91
N LEU A 292 20.67 -2.03 -18.19
CA LEU A 292 21.99 -2.42 -18.70
C LEU A 292 23.08 -1.38 -18.37
N ASP A 293 22.69 -0.22 -17.85
CA ASP A 293 23.64 0.79 -17.40
C ASP A 293 24.28 0.39 -16.07
N GLY A 294 25.53 -0.07 -16.14
CA GLY A 294 26.34 -0.46 -14.98
C GLY A 294 26.66 0.69 -14.03
N LYS A 295 26.28 1.93 -14.34
CA LYS A 295 26.40 3.08 -13.42
C LYS A 295 25.23 3.23 -12.46
N VAL A 296 24.09 2.59 -12.72
CA VAL A 296 22.90 2.64 -11.87
C VAL A 296 22.62 1.26 -11.27
N ALA A 297 22.55 0.24 -12.12
CA ALA A 297 22.34 -1.14 -11.67
C ALA A 297 23.71 -1.84 -11.46
N PRO A 298 23.85 -2.64 -10.38
CA PRO A 298 25.06 -3.42 -10.18
C PRO A 298 25.20 -4.49 -11.27
N PRO A 299 26.42 -4.75 -11.79
CA PRO A 299 26.64 -5.77 -12.79
C PRO A 299 26.45 -7.18 -12.21
N SER A 300 26.25 -8.16 -13.10
CA SER A 300 26.11 -9.56 -12.70
C SER A 300 27.36 -10.05 -11.97
N ARG A 301 27.20 -10.98 -11.01
CA ARG A 301 28.34 -11.58 -10.29
C ARG A 301 29.31 -12.34 -11.20
N LYS A 302 28.84 -12.83 -12.35
CA LYS A 302 29.68 -13.52 -13.34
C LYS A 302 30.60 -12.53 -14.05
N ASP A 303 30.06 -11.37 -14.42
CA ASP A 303 30.81 -10.34 -15.16
C ASP A 303 31.74 -9.55 -14.24
N MET A 304 31.30 -9.24 -13.02
CA MET A 304 32.09 -8.57 -11.99
C MET A 304 33.41 -9.30 -11.66
N LYS A 305 33.42 -10.64 -11.75
CA LYS A 305 34.63 -11.44 -11.50
C LYS A 305 35.57 -11.54 -12.71
N ARG A 306 35.15 -11.11 -13.90
CA ARG A 306 35.88 -11.27 -15.16
C ARG A 306 36.30 -9.95 -15.80
N SER A 307 35.47 -8.92 -15.71
CA SER A 307 35.73 -7.58 -16.25
C SER A 307 36.19 -6.62 -15.15
N MET A 308 37.22 -5.85 -15.45
CA MET A 308 37.74 -4.82 -14.56
C MET A 308 36.73 -3.66 -14.43
N GLU A 309 36.07 -3.26 -15.52
CA GLU A 309 35.06 -2.21 -15.53
C GLU A 309 33.87 -2.59 -14.62
N ALA A 310 33.38 -3.83 -14.74
CA ALA A 310 32.30 -4.33 -13.90
C ALA A 310 32.67 -4.32 -12.41
N LEU A 311 33.92 -4.63 -12.07
CA LEU A 311 34.40 -4.56 -10.70
C LEU A 311 34.47 -3.10 -10.18
N ILE A 312 34.94 -2.16 -11.00
CA ILE A 312 34.97 -0.73 -10.67
C ILE A 312 33.56 -0.21 -10.41
N HIS A 313 32.61 -0.53 -11.30
CA HIS A 313 31.21 -0.14 -11.16
C HIS A 313 30.59 -0.70 -9.89
N HIS A 314 30.77 -2.00 -9.63
CA HIS A 314 30.31 -2.65 -8.40
C HIS A 314 30.89 -1.97 -7.15
N PHE A 315 32.21 -1.71 -7.13
CA PHE A 315 32.87 -1.08 -5.99
C PHE A 315 32.32 0.34 -5.72
N LYS A 316 32.19 1.17 -6.76
CA LYS A 316 31.67 2.55 -6.60
C LYS A 316 30.20 2.57 -6.19
N LEU A 317 29.36 1.72 -6.78
CA LEU A 317 27.92 1.67 -6.46
C LEU A 317 27.64 1.32 -4.99
N TYR A 318 28.44 0.42 -4.38
CA TYR A 318 28.21 -0.01 -3.00
C TYR A 318 28.95 0.83 -1.95
N THR A 319 29.96 1.62 -2.34
CA THR A 319 30.70 2.50 -1.43
C THR A 319 30.17 3.93 -1.48
N GLU A 320 30.16 4.52 -2.67
CA GLU A 320 29.71 5.89 -2.94
C GLU A 320 28.22 5.92 -3.30
N GLY A 321 27.74 5.02 -4.14
CA GLY A 321 26.38 5.09 -4.71
C GLY A 321 26.34 5.88 -6.03
N PHE A 322 25.23 5.77 -6.75
CA PHE A 322 25.02 6.55 -7.96
C PHE A 322 24.63 7.99 -7.63
N HIS A 323 25.06 8.92 -8.47
CA HIS A 323 24.68 10.32 -8.37
C HIS A 323 23.38 10.56 -9.11
N VAL A 324 22.47 11.32 -8.51
CA VAL A 324 21.21 11.71 -9.14
C VAL A 324 21.32 13.18 -9.55
N PRO A 325 20.94 13.54 -10.79
CA PRO A 325 20.93 14.93 -11.23
C PRO A 325 20.15 15.84 -10.28
N ALA A 326 20.59 17.10 -10.16
CA ALA A 326 19.86 18.08 -9.36
C ALA A 326 18.47 18.34 -9.95
N GLY A 327 17.44 18.28 -9.12
CA GLY A 327 16.06 18.41 -9.56
C GLY A 327 15.06 18.00 -8.49
N GLU A 328 13.79 18.23 -8.78
CA GLU A 328 12.66 17.87 -7.91
C GLU A 328 11.67 17.03 -8.68
N VAL A 329 11.13 15.99 -8.05
CA VAL A 329 10.08 15.17 -8.64
C VAL A 329 9.02 14.81 -7.60
N TYR A 330 7.77 14.78 -8.02
CA TYR A 330 6.71 14.07 -7.33
C TYR A 330 6.31 12.86 -8.17
N ALA A 331 6.45 11.66 -7.63
CA ALA A 331 5.94 10.46 -8.24
C ALA A 331 4.96 9.79 -7.28
N ALA A 332 3.84 9.34 -7.83
CA ALA A 332 2.80 8.68 -7.07
C ALA A 332 2.44 7.35 -7.71
N VAL A 333 2.06 6.40 -6.87
CA VAL A 333 1.53 5.09 -7.25
C VAL A 333 0.20 4.85 -6.57
N GLU A 334 -0.64 4.04 -7.18
CA GLU A 334 -1.86 3.56 -6.53
C GLU A 334 -1.48 2.42 -5.56
N ALA A 335 -1.09 2.77 -4.33
CA ALA A 335 -0.96 1.78 -3.27
C ALA A 335 -2.36 1.20 -2.92
N PRO A 336 -2.44 0.04 -2.25
CA PRO A 336 -3.73 -0.58 -1.92
C PRO A 336 -4.60 0.30 -1.01
N LYS A 337 -3.96 1.17 -0.21
CA LYS A 337 -4.62 2.14 0.67
C LYS A 337 -5.06 3.41 -0.08
N GLY A 338 -4.44 3.72 -1.21
CA GLY A 338 -4.71 4.90 -2.04
C GLY A 338 -3.46 5.46 -2.69
N GLU A 339 -3.49 6.73 -3.07
CA GLU A 339 -2.34 7.36 -3.73
C GLU A 339 -1.22 7.57 -2.71
N PHE A 340 -0.15 6.80 -2.88
CA PHE A 340 1.10 6.96 -2.14
C PHE A 340 2.09 7.75 -3.00
N GLY A 341 2.50 8.91 -2.50
CA GLY A 341 3.35 9.85 -3.20
C GLY A 341 4.71 10.03 -2.54
N VAL A 342 5.75 10.13 -3.35
CA VAL A 342 7.10 10.49 -2.92
C VAL A 342 7.51 11.78 -3.63
N TYR A 343 7.73 12.83 -2.85
CA TYR A 343 8.36 14.06 -3.31
C TYR A 343 9.84 14.02 -2.97
N LEU A 344 10.69 13.97 -3.99
CA LEU A 344 12.13 13.83 -3.85
C LEU A 344 12.84 15.05 -4.44
N VAL A 345 13.74 15.62 -3.65
CA VAL A 345 14.62 16.72 -4.03
C VAL A 345 16.05 16.18 -4.04
N ALA A 346 16.71 16.28 -5.19
CA ALA A 346 18.11 15.92 -5.39
C ALA A 346 18.94 17.18 -5.62
N ASP A 347 20.13 17.25 -5.02
CA ASP A 347 21.08 18.36 -5.13
C ASP A 347 22.26 18.06 -6.08
N GLY A 348 22.18 16.96 -6.84
CA GLY A 348 23.27 16.47 -7.69
C GLY A 348 24.18 15.44 -7.01
N THR A 349 23.96 15.15 -5.72
CA THR A 349 24.79 14.20 -4.97
C THR A 349 24.25 12.76 -5.02
N ASN A 350 24.91 11.85 -4.31
CA ASN A 350 24.53 10.46 -4.10
C ASN A 350 23.49 10.24 -2.98
N LYS A 351 23.06 11.33 -2.33
CA LYS A 351 22.06 11.32 -1.25
C LYS A 351 20.86 12.20 -1.65
N PRO A 352 19.64 11.83 -1.24
CA PRO A 352 18.50 12.71 -1.40
C PRO A 352 18.64 13.90 -0.45
N TYR A 353 18.54 15.11 -0.98
CA TYR A 353 18.59 16.33 -0.17
C TYR A 353 17.35 16.43 0.73
N ARG A 354 16.19 16.13 0.16
CA ARG A 354 14.93 16.03 0.90
C ARG A 354 14.06 14.94 0.30
N CYS A 355 13.42 14.15 1.15
CA CYS A 355 12.43 13.17 0.74
C CYS A 355 11.19 13.34 1.60
N LYS A 356 10.10 13.81 1.00
CA LYS A 356 8.80 13.95 1.67
C LYS A 356 7.85 12.86 1.19
N ILE A 357 7.19 12.23 2.14
CA ILE A 357 6.28 11.12 1.85
C ILE A 357 4.85 11.57 2.06
N ARG A 358 4.01 11.39 1.05
CA ARG A 358 2.57 11.59 1.09
C ARG A 358 1.90 10.24 1.26
N ALA A 359 1.60 9.87 2.50
CA ALA A 359 0.87 8.62 2.76
C ALA A 359 -0.65 8.86 2.77
N PRO A 360 -1.42 7.95 2.17
CA PRO A 360 -2.87 8.05 2.10
C PRO A 360 -3.52 8.03 3.50
N GLY A 361 -3.06 7.13 4.39
CA GLY A 361 -3.64 6.98 5.73
C GLY A 361 -3.57 8.23 6.61
N PHE A 362 -2.64 9.16 6.34
CA PHE A 362 -2.56 10.43 7.09
C PHE A 362 -3.69 11.39 6.73
N ALA A 363 -4.01 11.52 5.43
CA ALA A 363 -5.15 12.32 4.98
C ALA A 363 -6.47 11.69 5.45
N HIS A 364 -6.55 10.35 5.42
CA HIS A 364 -7.70 9.61 5.93
C HIS A 364 -7.95 9.85 7.43
N LEU A 365 -6.90 9.77 8.26
CA LEU A 365 -7.01 9.95 9.70
C LEU A 365 -7.30 11.40 10.10
N GLN A 366 -6.88 12.39 9.31
CA GLN A 366 -7.20 13.80 9.56
C GLN A 366 -8.72 14.03 9.59
N ALA A 367 -9.48 13.29 8.78
CA ALA A 367 -10.93 13.42 8.69
C ALA A 367 -11.69 12.52 9.69
N MET A 368 -10.99 11.89 10.65
CA MET A 368 -11.63 10.99 11.62
C MET A 368 -12.72 11.67 12.44
N ASP A 369 -12.49 12.92 12.85
CA ASP A 369 -13.49 13.74 13.55
C ASP A 369 -14.74 13.98 12.70
N PHE A 370 -14.55 14.32 11.43
CA PHE A 370 -15.67 14.49 10.50
C PHE A 370 -16.47 13.20 10.31
N MET A 371 -15.80 12.06 10.12
CA MET A 371 -16.47 10.78 9.86
C MET A 371 -17.12 10.16 11.09
N CYS A 372 -16.65 10.46 12.31
CA CYS A 372 -17.19 9.87 13.54
C CYS A 372 -18.27 10.71 14.22
N ARG A 373 -18.41 12.00 13.88
CA ARG A 373 -19.42 12.89 14.47
C ARG A 373 -20.83 12.36 14.24
N GLY A 374 -21.61 12.28 15.31
CA GLY A 374 -23.01 11.82 15.28
C GLY A 374 -23.17 10.30 15.21
N HIS A 375 -22.07 9.54 15.19
CA HIS A 375 -22.09 8.08 15.28
C HIS A 375 -21.93 7.58 16.71
N MET A 376 -22.25 6.30 16.94
CA MET A 376 -22.07 5.67 18.24
C MET A 376 -20.61 5.26 18.47
N LEU A 377 -20.21 5.11 19.73
CA LEU A 377 -18.86 4.62 20.09
C LEU A 377 -18.48 3.31 19.38
N ALA A 378 -19.43 2.40 19.18
CA ALA A 378 -19.20 1.12 18.53
C ALA A 378 -18.93 1.24 17.01
N ASP A 379 -19.37 2.33 16.39
CA ASP A 379 -19.19 2.59 14.95
C ASP A 379 -17.79 3.14 14.67
N VAL A 380 -17.14 3.77 15.65
CA VAL A 380 -15.77 4.29 15.56
C VAL A 380 -14.79 3.18 15.15
N ALA A 381 -14.94 1.98 15.70
CA ALA A 381 -14.12 0.83 15.33
C ALA A 381 -14.36 0.39 13.87
N GLY A 382 -15.61 0.39 13.42
CA GLY A 382 -15.97 0.06 12.04
C GLY A 382 -15.43 1.08 11.03
N ILE A 383 -15.50 2.38 11.38
CA ILE A 383 -14.92 3.48 10.60
C ILE A 383 -13.40 3.33 10.53
N LEU A 384 -12.73 3.12 11.66
CA LEU A 384 -11.28 2.98 11.72
C LEU A 384 -10.79 1.82 10.85
N GLY A 385 -11.42 0.65 10.96
CA GLY A 385 -11.08 -0.50 10.13
C GLY A 385 -11.40 -0.27 8.64
N SER A 386 -12.41 0.54 8.30
CA SER A 386 -12.72 0.89 6.91
C SER A 386 -11.64 1.76 6.25
N LEU A 387 -10.85 2.51 7.02
CA LEU A 387 -9.82 3.42 6.50
C LEU A 387 -8.50 2.72 6.17
N ASP A 388 -8.31 1.48 6.61
CA ASP A 388 -7.06 0.71 6.40
C ASP A 388 -5.81 1.37 6.97
N ILE A 389 -5.84 1.82 8.22
CA ILE A 389 -4.75 2.62 8.76
C ILE A 389 -3.61 1.72 9.25
N VAL A 390 -2.40 1.99 8.74
CA VAL A 390 -1.16 1.42 9.26
C VAL A 390 -0.30 2.55 9.81
N PHE A 391 -0.05 2.56 11.12
CA PHE A 391 0.61 3.70 11.78
C PHE A 391 2.05 3.94 11.32
N GLY A 392 2.72 2.92 10.77
CA GLY A 392 4.06 3.09 10.20
C GLY A 392 4.10 4.08 9.03
N GLU A 393 3.00 4.17 8.26
CA GLU A 393 2.85 5.17 7.20
C GLU A 393 2.16 6.45 7.67
N VAL A 394 1.67 6.54 8.91
CA VAL A 394 1.09 7.77 9.49
C VAL A 394 2.09 8.50 10.39
N ASP A 395 3.06 7.80 10.94
CA ASP A 395 4.08 8.41 11.79
C ASP A 395 5.45 8.28 11.12
N ARG A 396 5.83 9.27 10.30
CA ARG A 396 7.03 9.23 9.44
C ARG A 396 8.09 10.19 9.86
#